data_AF-A0A081BZJ8-F1
#
_entry.id   AF-A0A081BZJ8-F1
#
_cell.length_a   1.000
_cell.length_b   1.000
_cell.length_c   1.000
_cell.angle_alpha   90.00
_cell.angle_beta   90.00
_cell.angle_gamma   90.00
#
_symmetry.space_group_name_H-M   'P 1'
#
loop_
_entity.id
_entity.type
_entity.pdbx_description
1 polymer ?
#
loop_
_entity_poly.entity_id
_entity_poly.type
_entity_poly.pdbx_seq_one_letter_code
_entity_poly.pdbx_strand_id
1 'polypeptide(L)'
;MIVNKYLIRFLILLTIGIVCTLPTEAYDRQAVDDYANTWWNSCNHTCGTYSSCTPWSYWGSECCGYPSQGGDCANFTSQSVLAGGHSDLNGGLPCRGYPCGREEIGAKNLGDCLVQKGWTRTCGYHQAPPADIQVGDVLVYHTGSCSDSDAHATVVTSVNGTDVRISCHSSNQHDVSYTYLSSSKPYYEWLHYPSNDLCGALSGTLSAGTYTLSCDIYVNSGAPLHIMPGVTLNYNGHSFTVNGELLWGQ
;
A
#
# COMPACT_ATOMS: atom_id res chain seq x y z
N MET A 1 -21.05 -66.69 8.61
CA MET A 1 -19.82 -65.92 8.36
C MET A 1 -20.19 -64.69 7.54
N ILE A 2 -20.53 -63.58 8.20
CA ILE A 2 -21.02 -62.35 7.56
C ILE A 2 -19.94 -61.29 7.78
N VAL A 3 -19.20 -60.96 6.72
CA VAL A 3 -18.15 -59.93 6.76
C VAL A 3 -18.81 -58.59 6.42
N ASN A 4 -18.76 -57.70 7.40
CA ASN A 4 -19.47 -56.42 7.45
C ASN A 4 -18.82 -55.41 6.48
N LYS A 5 -19.43 -55.20 5.31
CA LYS A 5 -18.91 -54.35 4.20
C LYS A 5 -19.10 -52.83 4.40
N TYR A 6 -19.60 -52.37 5.55
CA TYR A 6 -20.01 -50.97 5.73
C TYR A 6 -19.05 -50.11 6.54
N LEU A 7 -17.94 -50.64 7.06
CA LEU A 7 -17.04 -49.87 7.92
C LEU A 7 -15.84 -49.18 7.22
N ILE A 8 -15.72 -49.29 5.90
CA ILE A 8 -14.59 -48.72 5.12
C ILE A 8 -15.10 -47.72 4.07
N ARG A 9 -16.11 -46.92 4.43
CA ARG A 9 -16.55 -45.77 3.62
C ARG A 9 -16.79 -44.49 4.43
N PHE A 10 -16.41 -44.50 5.70
CA PHE A 10 -16.57 -43.35 6.61
C PHE A 10 -15.23 -42.69 7.00
N LEU A 11 -14.13 -43.07 6.35
CA LEU A 11 -12.78 -42.59 6.69
C LEU A 11 -12.02 -42.04 5.48
N ILE A 12 -12.74 -41.52 4.49
CA ILE A 12 -12.19 -40.82 3.33
C ILE A 12 -13.03 -39.55 3.19
N LEU A 13 -12.39 -38.38 3.21
CA LEU A 13 -12.96 -37.03 3.00
C LEU A 13 -13.55 -36.30 4.22
N LEU A 14 -12.92 -36.42 5.39
CA LEU A 14 -12.90 -35.32 6.36
C LEU A 14 -11.47 -34.83 6.58
N THR A 15 -10.67 -34.76 5.52
CA THR A 15 -9.63 -33.74 5.43
C THR A 15 -10.35 -32.41 5.23
N ILE A 16 -10.85 -31.86 6.33
CA ILE A 16 -11.07 -30.42 6.46
C ILE A 16 -9.70 -29.83 6.14
N GLY A 17 -9.52 -29.44 4.88
CA GLY A 17 -8.47 -28.53 4.49
C GLY A 17 -8.75 -27.27 5.29
N ILE A 18 -8.12 -27.18 6.45
CA ILE A 18 -7.84 -25.90 7.08
C ILE A 18 -6.92 -25.22 6.09
N VAL A 19 -7.53 -24.60 5.08
CA VAL A 19 -6.89 -23.56 4.31
C VAL A 19 -6.71 -22.48 5.36
N CYS A 20 -5.54 -22.45 6.00
CA CYS A 20 -5.07 -21.26 6.68
C CYS A 20 -4.98 -20.20 5.58
N THR A 21 -6.09 -19.50 5.33
CA THR A 21 -6.06 -18.21 4.67
C THR A 21 -5.24 -17.34 5.60
N LEU A 22 -3.95 -17.23 5.31
CA LEU A 22 -3.12 -16.21 5.93
C LEU A 22 -3.86 -14.89 5.71
N PRO A 23 -4.07 -14.08 6.76
CA PRO A 23 -4.67 -12.77 6.57
C PRO A 23 -3.82 -12.04 5.55
N THR A 24 -4.43 -11.66 4.43
CA THR A 24 -3.89 -10.57 3.61
C THR A 24 -3.87 -9.36 4.52
N GLU A 25 -2.68 -8.98 5.00
CA GLU A 25 -2.53 -7.86 5.91
C GLU A 25 -3.16 -6.62 5.26
N ALA A 26 -4.16 -6.06 5.92
CA ALA A 26 -4.79 -4.84 5.48
C ALA A 26 -3.77 -3.69 5.62
N TYR A 27 -3.76 -2.77 4.66
CA TYR A 27 -2.86 -1.62 4.69
C TYR A 27 -3.21 -0.68 5.86
N ASP A 28 -2.32 -0.58 6.84
CA ASP A 28 -2.48 0.26 8.02
C ASP A 28 -1.91 1.66 7.77
N ARG A 29 -2.78 2.58 7.36
CA ARG A 29 -2.44 3.98 7.10
C ARG A 29 -1.93 4.71 8.35
N GLN A 30 -2.38 4.33 9.55
CA GLN A 30 -1.92 4.97 10.79
C GLN A 30 -0.48 4.55 11.10
N ALA A 31 -0.13 3.28 10.87
CA ALA A 31 1.25 2.82 11.03
C ALA A 31 2.22 3.53 10.05
N VAL A 32 1.76 3.89 8.85
CA VAL A 32 2.52 4.69 7.89
C VAL A 32 2.79 6.10 8.43
N ASP A 33 1.76 6.75 8.97
CA ASP A 33 1.86 8.08 9.57
C ASP A 33 2.72 8.09 10.83
N ASP A 34 2.52 7.15 11.75
CA ASP A 34 3.31 6.98 12.97
C ASP A 34 4.80 6.79 12.63
N TYR A 35 5.09 5.99 11.61
CA TYR A 35 6.45 5.79 11.12
C TYR A 35 7.03 7.11 10.59
N ALA A 36 6.30 7.82 9.74
CA ALA A 36 6.74 9.09 9.18
C ALA A 36 7.00 10.13 10.28
N ASN A 37 6.09 10.27 11.24
CA ASN A 37 6.20 11.18 12.38
C ASN A 37 7.37 10.86 13.30
N THR A 38 7.74 9.59 13.41
CA THR A 38 8.87 9.16 14.26
C THR A 38 10.22 9.38 13.58
N TRP A 39 10.32 9.06 12.28
CA TRP A 39 11.61 8.87 11.60
C TRP A 39 11.91 9.88 10.49
N TRP A 40 11.12 10.95 10.34
CA TRP A 40 11.33 11.96 9.29
C TRP A 40 12.64 12.75 9.40
N ASN A 41 13.21 12.90 10.60
CA ASN A 41 14.47 13.60 10.84
C ASN A 41 15.51 12.77 11.59
N SER A 42 15.26 11.47 11.75
CA SER A 42 16.07 10.61 12.58
C SER A 42 16.21 9.23 11.95
N CYS A 43 17.28 8.55 12.33
CA CYS A 43 17.62 7.26 11.77
C CYS A 43 16.72 6.19 12.41
N ASN A 44 15.96 5.46 11.59
CA ASN A 44 15.12 4.35 12.06
C ASN A 44 15.96 3.17 12.58
N HIS A 45 17.24 3.10 12.21
CA HIS A 45 18.16 2.09 12.65
C HIS A 45 19.62 2.56 12.60
N THR A 46 20.44 2.09 13.53
CA THR A 46 21.90 2.30 13.52
C THR A 46 22.57 0.99 13.10
N CYS A 47 23.33 1.00 12.01
CA CYS A 47 24.12 -0.17 11.62
C CYS A 47 25.60 0.10 11.76
N GLY A 48 26.33 -0.90 12.25
CA GLY A 48 27.80 -0.86 12.26
C GLY A 48 28.42 -1.23 10.93
N THR A 49 27.78 -2.13 10.16
CA THR A 49 28.26 -2.63 8.86
C THR A 49 27.11 -2.88 7.90
N TYR A 50 27.41 -2.97 6.61
CA TYR A 50 26.45 -3.33 5.58
C TYR A 50 25.70 -4.63 5.88
N SER A 51 26.39 -5.64 6.37
CA SER A 51 25.79 -6.94 6.72
C SER A 51 24.95 -6.91 7.98
N SER A 52 25.22 -6.00 8.93
CA SER A 52 24.46 -5.90 10.18
C SER A 52 23.13 -5.16 10.01
N CYS A 53 22.86 -4.69 8.80
CA CYS A 53 21.81 -3.74 8.57
C CYS A 53 20.52 -4.37 8.08
N THR A 54 20.46 -5.70 7.92
CA THR A 54 19.27 -6.40 7.42
C THR A 54 18.21 -6.42 8.52
N PRO A 55 16.94 -6.03 8.27
CA PRO A 55 16.28 -5.74 6.99
C PRO A 55 16.21 -4.26 6.56
N TRP A 56 17.08 -3.40 7.07
CA TRP A 56 17.13 -1.95 6.83
C TRP A 56 18.18 -1.55 5.77
N SER A 57 18.09 -0.32 5.25
CA SER A 57 18.98 0.21 4.21
C SER A 57 20.29 0.75 4.80
N TYR A 58 21.44 0.17 4.42
CA TYR A 58 22.78 0.64 4.83
C TYR A 58 23.35 1.71 3.91
N TRP A 59 23.71 2.87 4.48
CA TRP A 59 24.32 3.99 3.75
C TRP A 59 25.51 4.63 4.48
N GLY A 60 26.49 3.81 4.90
CA GLY A 60 27.72 4.27 5.57
C GLY A 60 27.77 3.92 7.06
N SER A 61 28.76 4.45 7.79
CA SER A 61 29.14 3.96 9.12
C SER A 61 28.32 4.49 10.31
N GLU A 62 27.29 5.32 10.12
CA GLU A 62 26.67 6.01 11.27
C GLU A 62 25.13 6.03 11.28
N CYS A 63 24.45 5.92 10.14
CA CYS A 63 23.00 5.89 10.11
C CYS A 63 22.47 5.09 8.94
N CYS A 64 21.51 4.23 9.22
CA CYS A 64 20.84 3.43 8.22
C CYS A 64 19.42 3.96 8.13
N GLY A 65 19.02 4.26 6.90
CA GLY A 65 18.11 5.36 6.66
C GLY A 65 18.73 6.34 5.68
N TYR A 66 19.59 7.27 6.12
CA TYR A 66 19.71 8.53 5.40
C TYR A 66 21.00 9.35 5.65
N PRO A 67 22.03 9.23 4.80
CA PRO A 67 22.79 10.44 4.50
C PRO A 67 23.15 10.61 3.00
N SER A 68 22.68 11.75 2.45
CA SER A 68 23.28 12.56 1.38
C SER A 68 23.59 11.95 -0.01
N GLN A 69 23.12 10.74 -0.33
CA GLN A 69 23.22 10.17 -1.67
C GLN A 69 21.80 10.00 -2.24
N GLY A 70 21.59 10.32 -3.52
CA GLY A 70 20.26 10.46 -4.11
C GLY A 70 19.44 9.17 -4.07
N GLY A 71 18.43 9.09 -3.21
CA GLY A 71 17.64 7.86 -3.02
C GLY A 71 16.94 7.80 -1.66
N ASP A 72 17.42 8.62 -0.72
CA ASP A 72 16.84 8.89 0.60
C ASP A 72 15.29 9.01 0.58
N CYS A 73 14.75 9.89 -0.26
CA CYS A 73 13.29 10.12 -0.32
C CYS A 73 12.48 8.85 -0.63
N ALA A 74 12.94 8.03 -1.59
CA ALA A 74 12.29 6.78 -1.94
C ALA A 74 12.46 5.73 -0.85
N ASN A 75 13.62 5.69 -0.19
CA ASN A 75 13.83 4.83 0.97
C ASN A 75 12.84 5.17 2.09
N PHE A 76 12.71 6.46 2.47
CA PHE A 76 11.78 6.90 3.49
C PHE A 76 10.35 6.52 3.19
N THR A 77 9.86 6.93 2.03
CA THR A 77 8.50 6.60 1.61
C THR A 77 8.28 5.09 1.61
N SER A 78 9.22 4.30 1.10
CA SER A 78 9.08 2.84 1.08
C SER A 78 9.03 2.21 2.47
N GLN A 79 9.80 2.72 3.44
CA GLN A 79 9.79 2.22 4.81
C GLN A 79 8.50 2.61 5.54
N SER A 80 7.97 3.81 5.30
CA SER A 80 6.66 4.20 5.82
C SER A 80 5.56 3.28 5.27
N VAL A 81 5.56 2.99 3.97
CA VAL A 81 4.58 2.08 3.34
C VAL A 81 4.76 0.63 3.82
N LEU A 82 6.00 0.17 4.06
CA LEU A 82 6.29 -1.13 4.65
C LEU A 82 5.74 -1.25 6.08
N ALA A 83 5.87 -0.19 6.89
CA ALA A 83 5.29 -0.14 8.24
C ALA A 83 3.76 -0.29 8.20
N GLY A 84 3.12 0.18 7.13
CA GLY A 84 1.70 -0.03 6.86
C GLY A 84 1.30 -1.44 6.41
N GLY A 85 2.19 -2.44 6.44
CA GLY A 85 1.84 -3.82 6.10
C GLY A 85 2.05 -4.21 4.62
N HIS A 86 2.69 -3.37 3.82
CA HIS A 86 3.00 -3.67 2.41
C HIS A 86 4.26 -4.55 2.27
N SER A 87 4.32 -5.65 3.02
CA SER A 87 5.51 -6.51 3.20
C SER A 87 6.06 -7.12 1.89
N ASP A 88 5.22 -7.21 0.86
CA ASP A 88 5.55 -7.69 -0.48
C ASP A 88 6.23 -6.64 -1.37
N LEU A 89 6.44 -5.41 -0.89
CA LEU A 89 7.41 -4.49 -1.48
C LEU A 89 8.80 -5.11 -1.48
N ASN A 90 9.11 -6.07 -0.60
CA ASN A 90 10.39 -6.78 -0.48
C ASN A 90 10.70 -7.78 -1.64
N GLY A 91 10.18 -7.61 -2.87
CA GLY A 91 10.28 -8.65 -3.91
C GLY A 91 10.34 -8.21 -5.37
N GLY A 92 11.46 -8.52 -6.05
CA GLY A 92 11.57 -8.49 -7.53
C GLY A 92 11.78 -7.11 -8.16
N LEU A 93 11.82 -7.02 -9.49
CA LEU A 93 11.78 -5.73 -10.22
C LEU A 93 10.32 -5.39 -10.58
N PRO A 94 9.89 -4.11 -10.52
CA PRO A 94 10.59 -2.92 -10.01
C PRO A 94 10.55 -2.82 -8.47
N CYS A 95 9.80 -3.72 -7.81
CA CYS A 95 9.60 -3.80 -6.36
C CYS A 95 10.78 -4.40 -5.58
N ARG A 96 11.95 -3.78 -5.65
CA ARG A 96 13.05 -4.07 -4.72
C ARG A 96 12.90 -3.24 -3.43
N GLY A 97 11.78 -3.37 -2.75
CA GLY A 97 11.62 -2.85 -1.39
C GLY A 97 12.74 -3.38 -0.52
N TYR A 98 13.32 -2.49 0.25
CA TYR A 98 14.63 -2.69 0.87
C TYR A 98 14.56 -3.70 2.01
N PRO A 99 15.34 -4.79 1.90
CA PRO A 99 16.26 -5.10 2.97
C PRO A 99 17.68 -5.23 2.45
N CYS A 100 18.57 -4.40 3.00
CA CYS A 100 20.03 -4.52 2.92
C CYS A 100 20.61 -4.77 1.52
N GLY A 101 21.13 -3.70 0.91
CA GLY A 101 22.29 -3.90 0.07
C GLY A 101 22.04 -4.38 -1.36
N ARG A 102 20.97 -3.90 -1.98
CA ARG A 102 20.85 -3.86 -3.43
C ARG A 102 20.32 -2.48 -3.81
N GLU A 103 20.81 -2.01 -4.95
CA GLU A 103 20.69 -0.66 -5.55
C GLU A 103 19.38 0.10 -5.26
N GLU A 104 19.53 1.41 -5.13
CA GLU A 104 18.44 2.38 -4.94
C GLU A 104 17.30 2.19 -5.93
N ILE A 105 16.10 2.01 -5.42
CA ILE A 105 14.90 2.37 -6.17
C ILE A 105 14.83 3.89 -6.13
N GLY A 106 15.14 4.55 -7.24
CA GLY A 106 14.79 5.96 -7.42
C GLY A 106 13.27 6.15 -7.29
N ALA A 107 12.82 7.32 -6.84
CA ALA A 107 11.41 7.60 -6.55
C ALA A 107 10.42 7.18 -7.66
N LYS A 108 10.83 7.31 -8.94
CA LYS A 108 10.07 6.84 -10.09
C LYS A 108 9.79 5.33 -10.06
N ASN A 109 10.82 4.54 -9.74
CA ASN A 109 10.71 3.09 -9.68
C ASN A 109 9.85 2.64 -8.48
N LEU A 110 9.83 3.41 -7.38
CA LEU A 110 8.94 3.16 -6.26
C LEU A 110 7.49 3.32 -6.71
N GLY A 111 7.18 4.41 -7.44
CA GLY A 111 5.85 4.60 -8.01
C GLY A 111 5.44 3.45 -8.94
N ASP A 112 6.32 3.01 -9.84
CA ASP A 112 6.03 1.87 -10.73
C ASP A 112 5.81 0.56 -9.97
N CYS A 113 6.57 0.36 -8.89
CA CYS A 113 6.36 -0.78 -8.02
C CYS A 113 4.97 -0.75 -7.39
N LEU A 114 4.58 0.37 -6.77
CA LEU A 114 3.28 0.49 -6.11
C LEU A 114 2.14 0.23 -7.11
N VAL A 115 2.23 0.75 -8.33
CA VAL A 115 1.26 0.43 -9.39
C VAL A 115 1.24 -1.05 -9.75
N GLN A 116 2.39 -1.71 -9.85
CA GLN A 116 2.43 -3.16 -10.08
C GLN A 116 1.76 -3.94 -8.93
N LYS A 117 1.80 -3.39 -7.71
CA LYS A 117 1.12 -3.92 -6.52
C LYS A 117 -0.37 -3.55 -6.43
N GLY A 118 -0.92 -2.91 -7.45
CA GLY A 118 -2.34 -2.60 -7.55
C GLY A 118 -2.72 -1.22 -7.02
N TRP A 119 -1.76 -0.36 -6.70
CA TRP A 119 -2.05 1.04 -6.39
C TRP A 119 -2.59 1.76 -7.62
N THR A 120 -3.56 2.64 -7.41
CA THR A 120 -4.06 3.50 -8.49
C THR A 120 -3.12 4.68 -8.65
N ARG A 121 -2.92 5.11 -9.91
CA ARG A 121 -2.02 6.20 -10.28
C ARG A 121 -2.79 7.28 -11.00
N THR A 122 -2.59 8.53 -10.60
CA THR A 122 -2.90 9.71 -11.42
C THR A 122 -1.63 10.55 -11.57
N CYS A 123 -1.43 11.18 -12.72
CA CYS A 123 -0.28 12.06 -12.88
C CYS A 123 -0.52 13.20 -13.86
N GLY A 124 0.00 14.38 -13.53
CA GLY A 124 -0.12 15.58 -14.36
C GLY A 124 0.67 16.78 -13.86
N TYR A 125 0.75 17.81 -14.70
CA TYR A 125 1.39 19.08 -14.35
C TYR A 125 0.55 19.82 -13.30
N HIS A 126 1.14 20.08 -12.12
CA HIS A 126 0.48 20.64 -10.94
C HIS A 126 -0.85 19.95 -10.61
N GLN A 127 -0.90 18.63 -10.82
CA GLN A 127 -2.10 17.83 -10.62
C GLN A 127 -2.57 17.93 -9.17
N ALA A 128 -3.75 18.50 -8.95
CA ALA A 128 -4.33 18.57 -7.61
C ALA A 128 -4.49 17.16 -6.99
N PRO A 129 -4.44 17.03 -5.65
CA PRO A 129 -4.72 15.77 -4.97
C PRO A 129 -6.09 15.23 -5.40
N PRO A 130 -6.21 13.93 -5.69
CA PRO A 130 -7.50 13.30 -5.94
C PRO A 130 -8.45 13.45 -4.75
N ALA A 131 -9.77 13.43 -5.02
CA ALA A 131 -10.79 13.70 -4.01
C ALA A 131 -10.82 12.66 -2.88
N ASP A 132 -10.29 11.48 -3.14
CA ASP A 132 -10.17 10.33 -2.25
C ASP A 132 -8.75 10.13 -1.70
N ILE A 133 -7.87 11.15 -1.79
CA ILE A 133 -6.55 11.12 -1.16
C ILE A 133 -6.66 10.87 0.35
N GLN A 134 -5.82 9.97 0.88
CA GLN A 134 -5.81 9.61 2.29
C GLN A 134 -4.40 9.67 2.87
N VAL A 135 -4.32 9.75 4.21
CA VAL A 135 -3.06 9.52 4.93
C VAL A 135 -2.47 8.16 4.54
N GLY A 136 -1.16 8.12 4.37
CA GLY A 136 -0.44 6.94 3.90
C GLY A 136 -0.47 6.71 2.39
N ASP A 137 -1.15 7.56 1.60
CA ASP A 137 -0.92 7.60 0.15
C ASP A 137 0.46 8.21 -0.17
N VAL A 138 0.92 8.03 -1.41
CA VAL A 138 2.26 8.45 -1.84
C VAL A 138 2.15 9.52 -2.92
N LEU A 139 3.05 10.51 -2.85
CA LEU A 139 3.23 11.51 -3.89
C LEU A 139 4.66 11.41 -4.45
N VAL A 140 4.78 11.30 -5.77
CA VAL A 140 6.06 11.39 -6.47
C VAL A 140 6.07 12.65 -7.34
N TYR A 141 7.06 13.50 -7.13
CA TYR A 141 7.30 14.70 -7.94
C TYR A 141 8.27 14.39 -9.07
N HIS A 142 8.07 14.99 -10.24
CA HIS A 142 8.98 14.86 -11.38
C HIS A 142 9.33 16.22 -12.02
N THR A 143 10.53 16.33 -12.57
CA THR A 143 11.04 17.57 -13.18
C THR A 143 10.41 17.84 -14.54
N GLY A 144 10.47 16.89 -15.50
CA GLY A 144 10.02 17.12 -16.87
C GLY A 144 8.70 16.46 -17.27
N SER A 145 8.39 15.28 -16.71
CA SER A 145 7.17 14.52 -16.97
C SER A 145 7.01 13.38 -15.97
N CYS A 146 5.83 12.77 -15.91
CA CYS A 146 5.55 11.59 -15.06
C CYS A 146 6.40 10.34 -15.37
N SER A 147 7.12 10.32 -16.49
CA SER A 147 8.05 9.23 -16.83
C SER A 147 9.50 9.54 -16.49
N ASP A 148 9.79 10.75 -15.99
CA ASP A 148 11.13 11.21 -15.68
C ASP A 148 11.70 10.49 -14.45
N SER A 149 12.96 10.07 -14.56
CA SER A 149 13.70 9.42 -13.47
C SER A 149 14.18 10.41 -12.42
N ASP A 150 14.31 11.69 -12.76
CA ASP A 150 14.60 12.75 -11.80
C ASP A 150 13.35 13.06 -10.96
N ALA A 151 13.13 12.22 -9.96
CA ALA A 151 11.91 12.19 -9.16
C ALA A 151 12.19 12.31 -7.65
N HIS A 152 11.16 12.70 -6.89
CA HIS A 152 11.22 12.79 -5.43
C HIS A 152 9.96 12.17 -4.82
N ALA A 153 10.11 11.23 -3.88
CA ALA A 153 8.98 10.55 -3.25
C ALA A 153 8.71 11.10 -1.84
N THR A 154 7.43 11.28 -1.52
CA THR A 154 6.94 11.67 -0.21
C THR A 154 5.72 10.84 0.17
N VAL A 155 5.36 10.84 1.44
CA VAL A 155 4.14 10.18 1.96
C VAL A 155 3.17 11.23 2.49
N VAL A 156 1.87 11.02 2.31
CA VAL A 156 0.81 11.89 2.84
C VAL A 156 0.65 11.62 4.34
N THR A 157 0.78 12.66 5.16
CA THR A 157 0.68 12.58 6.64
C THR A 157 -0.53 13.34 7.19
N SER A 158 -1.13 14.25 6.41
CA SER A 158 -2.41 14.87 6.80
C SER A 158 -3.26 15.27 5.60
N VAL A 159 -4.57 15.08 5.72
CA VAL A 159 -5.59 15.51 4.74
C VAL A 159 -6.71 16.23 5.47
N ASN A 160 -6.90 17.52 5.17
CA ASN A 160 -8.02 18.32 5.66
C ASN A 160 -8.63 19.14 4.52
N GLY A 161 -9.61 18.54 3.83
CA GLY A 161 -10.19 19.12 2.62
C GLY A 161 -9.12 19.27 1.53
N THR A 162 -8.86 20.50 1.11
CA THR A 162 -7.82 20.80 0.11
C THR A 162 -6.43 20.98 0.72
N ASP A 163 -6.32 21.02 2.05
CA ASP A 163 -5.03 21.09 2.73
C ASP A 163 -4.44 19.69 2.87
N VAL A 164 -3.53 19.35 1.97
CA VAL A 164 -2.81 18.07 1.96
C VAL A 164 -1.36 18.31 2.36
N ARG A 165 -0.92 17.62 3.41
CA ARG A 165 0.44 17.66 3.93
C ARG A 165 1.15 16.35 3.67
N ILE A 166 2.44 16.50 3.38
CA ILE A 166 3.33 15.39 3.07
C ILE A 166 4.56 15.47 3.96
N SER A 167 5.18 14.31 4.12
CA SER A 167 6.47 14.19 4.77
C SER A 167 7.46 13.45 3.86
N CYS A 168 8.71 13.88 3.90
CA CYS A 168 9.86 13.11 3.44
C CYS A 168 11.02 13.28 4.41
N HIS A 169 12.05 12.47 4.24
CA HIS A 169 13.17 12.51 5.16
C HIS A 169 14.06 13.75 4.92
N SER A 170 13.92 14.73 5.82
CA SER A 170 14.90 15.78 6.13
C SER A 170 14.41 16.60 7.34
N SER A 171 15.30 17.34 7.99
CA SER A 171 14.96 18.20 9.15
C SER A 171 13.94 19.32 8.89
N ASN A 172 13.53 19.57 7.63
CA ASN A 172 12.61 20.66 7.27
C ASN A 172 11.44 20.19 6.38
N GLN A 173 11.23 18.89 6.22
CA GLN A 173 10.24 18.35 5.26
C GLN A 173 9.22 17.43 5.93
N HIS A 174 8.79 17.77 7.14
CA HIS A 174 7.68 17.15 7.86
C HIS A 174 6.45 18.04 7.82
N ASP A 175 5.29 17.44 7.52
CA ASP A 175 3.98 18.10 7.38
C ASP A 175 4.00 19.38 6.52
N VAL A 176 4.83 19.38 5.47
CA VAL A 176 4.89 20.49 4.52
C VAL A 176 3.76 20.38 3.50
N SER A 177 3.39 21.51 2.88
CA SER A 177 2.40 21.51 1.81
C SER A 177 2.83 20.60 0.66
N TYR A 178 1.91 19.84 0.07
CA TYR A 178 2.18 19.04 -1.14
C TYR A 178 2.67 19.88 -2.34
N THR A 179 2.55 21.20 -2.29
CA THR A 179 3.03 22.11 -3.35
C THR A 179 4.49 22.58 -3.15
N TYR A 180 5.21 22.09 -2.14
CA TYR A 180 6.52 22.65 -1.79
C TYR A 180 7.60 22.52 -2.89
N LEU A 181 7.53 21.53 -3.78
CA LEU A 181 8.41 21.37 -4.94
C LEU A 181 7.81 21.87 -6.26
N SER A 182 6.71 22.62 -6.22
CA SER A 182 5.97 23.07 -7.42
C SER A 182 6.81 23.79 -8.47
N SER A 183 7.88 24.47 -8.05
CA SER A 183 8.76 25.24 -8.94
C SER A 183 9.88 24.41 -9.58
N SER A 184 10.34 23.35 -8.92
CA SER A 184 11.47 22.52 -9.39
C SER A 184 11.04 21.18 -9.97
N LYS A 185 9.91 20.63 -9.50
CA LYS A 185 9.35 19.35 -9.94
C LYS A 185 7.83 19.46 -10.10
N PRO A 186 7.35 20.10 -11.17
CA PRO A 186 5.95 20.49 -11.32
C PRO A 186 5.01 19.34 -11.70
N TYR A 187 5.50 18.15 -12.05
CA TYR A 187 4.63 17.01 -12.37
C TYR A 187 4.41 16.16 -11.13
N TYR A 188 3.15 15.97 -10.75
CA TYR A 188 2.76 15.25 -9.54
C TYR A 188 2.13 13.92 -9.92
N GLU A 189 2.72 12.83 -9.46
CA GLU A 189 2.22 11.46 -9.56
C GLU A 189 1.65 11.06 -8.20
N TRP A 190 0.31 11.02 -8.11
CA TRP A 190 -0.39 10.54 -6.93
C TRP A 190 -0.61 9.04 -7.03
N LEU A 191 -0.24 8.34 -5.97
CA LEU A 191 -0.33 6.89 -5.84
C LEU A 191 -1.20 6.59 -4.63
N HIS A 192 -2.31 5.89 -4.88
CA HIS A 192 -3.27 5.57 -3.83
C HIS A 192 -3.32 4.08 -3.58
N TYR A 193 -3.28 3.72 -2.32
CA TYR A 193 -3.68 2.39 -1.93
C TYR A 193 -5.19 2.26 -2.16
N PRO A 194 -5.68 1.21 -2.85
CA PRO A 194 -7.11 1.05 -3.10
C PRO A 194 -7.90 1.18 -1.80
N SER A 195 -8.83 2.12 -1.79
CA SER A 195 -9.74 2.27 -0.66
C SER A 195 -10.45 0.94 -0.41
N ASN A 196 -10.29 0.42 0.80
CA ASN A 196 -11.12 -0.66 1.30
C ASN A 196 -12.50 -0.13 1.76
N ASP A 197 -12.76 1.19 1.63
CA ASP A 197 -14.09 1.74 1.86
C ASP A 197 -14.98 1.49 0.65
N LEU A 198 -16.05 0.72 0.87
CA LEU A 198 -17.06 0.44 -0.13
C LEU A 198 -18.27 1.35 0.09
N CYS A 199 -18.75 1.97 -1.00
CA CYS A 199 -19.96 2.78 -0.98
C CYS A 199 -20.65 2.73 -2.35
N GLY A 200 -21.98 2.58 -2.35
CA GLY A 200 -22.81 2.67 -3.55
C GLY A 200 -22.83 1.41 -4.40
N ALA A 201 -22.97 1.60 -5.73
CA ALA A 201 -23.10 0.51 -6.68
C ALA A 201 -21.77 -0.26 -6.84
N LEU A 202 -21.78 -1.57 -6.58
CA LEU A 202 -20.63 -2.45 -6.76
C LEU A 202 -20.79 -3.36 -7.99
N SER A 203 -19.66 -3.64 -8.64
CA SER A 203 -19.52 -4.66 -9.70
C SER A 203 -18.06 -5.11 -9.79
N GLY A 204 -17.78 -6.26 -10.41
CA GLY A 204 -16.41 -6.75 -10.61
C GLY A 204 -15.99 -7.76 -9.55
N THR A 205 -14.79 -7.63 -8.99
CA THR A 205 -14.22 -8.59 -8.01
C THR A 205 -13.72 -7.86 -6.76
N LEU A 206 -14.14 -8.31 -5.58
CA LEU A 206 -13.53 -7.97 -4.28
C LEU A 206 -12.48 -9.03 -3.94
N SER A 207 -11.23 -8.61 -3.89
CA SER A 207 -10.09 -9.45 -3.48
C SER A 207 -10.08 -9.65 -1.96
N ALA A 208 -9.37 -10.67 -1.47
CA ALA A 208 -9.22 -10.90 -0.03
C ALA A 208 -8.77 -9.62 0.71
N GLY A 209 -9.39 -9.33 1.85
CA GLY A 209 -9.14 -8.09 2.61
C GLY A 209 -10.34 -7.68 3.47
N THR A 210 -10.11 -6.76 4.40
CA THR A 210 -11.18 -6.16 5.21
C THR A 210 -11.63 -4.85 4.58
N TYR A 211 -12.89 -4.80 4.16
CA TYR A 211 -13.54 -3.63 3.62
C TYR A 211 -14.46 -3.00 4.65
N THR A 212 -14.47 -1.68 4.76
CA THR A 212 -15.41 -0.96 5.61
C THR A 212 -16.48 -0.34 4.72
N LEU A 213 -17.74 -0.45 5.10
CA LEU A 213 -18.80 0.26 4.37
C LEU A 213 -18.86 1.69 4.91
N SER A 214 -18.71 2.67 4.01
CA SER A 214 -18.90 4.10 4.33
C SER A 214 -20.29 4.60 3.92
N CYS A 215 -21.05 3.79 3.17
CA CYS A 215 -22.47 3.96 2.92
C CYS A 215 -23.13 2.61 2.58
N ASP A 216 -24.44 2.61 2.32
CA ASP A 216 -25.12 1.42 1.80
C ASP A 216 -24.53 1.02 0.43
N ILE A 217 -24.22 -0.26 0.27
CA ILE A 217 -23.70 -0.81 -0.98
C ILE A 217 -24.75 -1.67 -1.66
N TYR A 218 -24.75 -1.67 -2.99
CA TYR A 218 -25.68 -2.48 -3.77
C TYR A 218 -25.09 -3.04 -5.06
N VAL A 219 -25.45 -4.28 -5.41
CA VAL A 219 -25.16 -4.86 -6.72
C VAL A 219 -26.37 -4.67 -7.61
N ASN A 220 -26.20 -3.93 -8.72
CA ASN A 220 -27.28 -3.67 -9.67
C ASN A 220 -27.71 -4.94 -10.41
N SER A 221 -28.98 -4.99 -10.82
CA SER A 221 -29.47 -6.06 -11.69
C SER A 221 -28.62 -6.16 -12.96
N GLY A 222 -28.19 -7.39 -13.30
CA GLY A 222 -27.32 -7.65 -14.45
C GLY A 222 -25.83 -7.36 -14.25
N ALA A 223 -25.42 -6.82 -13.09
CA ALA A 223 -24.00 -6.67 -12.74
C ALA A 223 -23.53 -7.87 -11.90
N PRO A 224 -22.37 -8.48 -12.22
CA PRO A 224 -21.76 -9.48 -11.36
C PRO A 224 -20.85 -8.81 -10.32
N LEU A 225 -20.88 -9.32 -9.09
CA LEU A 225 -19.86 -9.09 -8.07
C LEU A 225 -19.30 -10.43 -7.59
N HIS A 226 -18.00 -10.62 -7.78
CA HIS A 226 -17.25 -11.78 -7.31
C HIS A 226 -16.60 -11.44 -5.98
N ILE A 227 -16.92 -12.16 -4.92
CA ILE A 227 -16.28 -12.02 -3.61
C ILE A 227 -15.30 -13.18 -3.43
N MET A 228 -14.01 -12.86 -3.47
CA MET A 228 -12.95 -13.85 -3.30
C MET A 228 -12.87 -14.35 -1.85
N PRO A 229 -12.40 -15.58 -1.62
CA PRO A 229 -12.14 -16.07 -0.27
C PRO A 229 -11.23 -15.11 0.50
N GLY A 230 -11.57 -14.81 1.77
CA GLY A 230 -10.80 -13.89 2.61
C GLY A 230 -11.30 -12.45 2.65
N VAL A 231 -12.40 -12.12 1.94
CA VAL A 231 -13.10 -10.85 2.09
C VAL A 231 -13.83 -10.80 3.44
N THR A 232 -13.58 -9.75 4.22
CA THR A 232 -14.35 -9.37 5.41
C THR A 232 -15.03 -8.04 5.14
N LEU A 233 -16.34 -7.95 5.35
CA LEU A 233 -17.08 -6.69 5.25
C LEU A 233 -17.42 -6.19 6.66
N ASN A 234 -16.87 -5.05 7.04
CA ASN A 234 -17.27 -4.31 8.22
C ASN A 234 -18.39 -3.33 7.84
N TYR A 235 -19.62 -3.69 8.21
CA TYR A 235 -20.80 -2.95 7.79
C TYR A 235 -20.94 -1.58 8.45
N ASN A 236 -20.36 -1.35 9.63
CA ASN A 236 -20.43 -0.07 10.36
C ASN A 236 -21.85 0.57 10.42
N GLY A 237 -22.90 -0.24 10.53
CA GLY A 237 -24.30 0.22 10.54
C GLY A 237 -24.95 0.42 9.16
N HIS A 238 -24.22 0.16 8.07
CA HIS A 238 -24.73 0.15 6.70
C HIS A 238 -25.22 -1.24 6.27
N SER A 239 -25.84 -1.30 5.11
CA SER A 239 -26.39 -2.51 4.50
C SER A 239 -25.70 -2.87 3.19
N PHE A 240 -25.73 -4.16 2.86
CA PHE A 240 -25.33 -4.69 1.55
C PHE A 240 -26.54 -5.35 0.91
N THR A 241 -27.03 -4.75 -0.17
CA THR A 241 -28.18 -5.26 -0.93
C THR A 241 -27.73 -5.86 -2.25
N VAL A 242 -28.13 -7.08 -2.56
CA VAL A 242 -27.79 -7.74 -3.82
C VAL A 242 -29.04 -7.87 -4.68
N ASN A 243 -29.10 -7.09 -5.77
CA ASN A 243 -30.15 -7.18 -6.78
C ASN A 243 -29.67 -7.83 -8.09
N GLY A 244 -28.35 -8.06 -8.21
CA GLY A 244 -27.71 -8.74 -9.33
C GLY A 244 -27.15 -10.10 -8.92
N GLU A 245 -26.02 -10.48 -9.52
CA GLU A 245 -25.37 -11.77 -9.27
C GLU A 245 -24.23 -11.61 -8.26
N LEU A 246 -24.26 -12.43 -7.20
CA LEU A 246 -23.19 -12.53 -6.22
C LEU A 246 -22.50 -13.88 -6.33
N LEU A 247 -21.23 -13.87 -6.71
CA LEU A 247 -20.42 -15.07 -6.93
C LEU A 247 -19.41 -15.23 -5.80
N TRP A 248 -19.39 -16.41 -5.18
CA TRP A 248 -18.50 -16.72 -4.05
C TRP A 248 -17.51 -17.82 -4.42
N GLY A 249 -16.22 -17.59 -4.18
CA GLY A 249 -15.21 -18.65 -4.04
C GLY A 249 -14.87 -19.46 -5.29
N GLN A 250 -14.65 -18.81 -6.44
CA GLN A 250 -14.06 -19.47 -7.61
C GLN A 250 -12.54 -19.58 -7.52
#